data_AF-A0A2V8X9J7-F1
#
_entry.id   AF-A0A2V8X9J7-F1
#
_cell.length_a   1.000
_cell.length_b   1.000
_cell.length_c   1.000
_cell.angle_alpha   90.00
_cell.angle_beta   90.00
_cell.angle_gamma   90.00
#
_symmetry.space_group_name_H-M   'P 1'
#
loop_
_entity.id
_entity.type
_entity.pdbx_description
1 polymer ?
#
loop_
_entity_poly.entity_id
_entity_poly.type
_entity_poly.pdbx_seq_one_letter_code
_entity_poly.pdbx_strand_id
1 'polypeptide(L)'
;MKSRLSSTIWTLVLLNGVVGFAVLGLAFTAGKKAGEASLFDFGSPAGGTVLLAIVLALLTAVILAWRFGALLGPVQALAEFSERLAAGDPRARAEVTSNDELGYIAENLNRAVAKVSKATSNQDANDALQRSITELLSVINQVARGDLSQRGKVTSDALGNVTDSINYMLDNFTKVLERVRKAAMEVTACSNNILVAADEMQAGATQQDQEITNTSSA
;
A
#
# COMPACT_ATOMS: atom_id res chain seq x y z
N MET A 1 3.33 -22.31 -1.83
CA MET A 1 2.24 -21.78 -2.68
C MET A 1 2.60 -20.34 -3.03
N LYS A 2 2.47 -19.88 -4.28
CA LYS A 2 2.72 -18.46 -4.59
C LYS A 2 1.61 -17.62 -3.96
N SER A 3 1.99 -16.61 -3.19
CA SER A 3 1.02 -15.79 -2.46
C SER A 3 0.17 -14.95 -3.42
N ARG A 4 -1.16 -15.05 -3.33
CA ARG A 4 -2.09 -14.34 -4.23
C ARG A 4 -2.16 -12.86 -3.86
N LEU A 5 -2.26 -12.55 -2.57
CA LEU A 5 -2.17 -11.18 -2.06
C LEU A 5 -0.85 -10.53 -2.49
N SER A 6 0.27 -11.23 -2.32
CA SER A 6 1.59 -10.76 -2.76
C SER A 6 1.62 -10.45 -4.26
N SER A 7 1.06 -11.33 -5.10
CA SER A 7 0.98 -11.09 -6.55
C SER A 7 0.16 -9.85 -6.89
N THR A 8 -1.01 -9.67 -6.27
CA THR A 8 -1.86 -8.49 -6.50
C THR A 8 -1.17 -7.20 -6.05
N ILE A 9 -0.48 -7.23 -4.92
CA ILE A 9 0.29 -6.08 -4.44
C ILE A 9 1.45 -5.76 -5.39
N TRP A 10 2.20 -6.77 -5.86
CA TRP A 10 3.28 -6.58 -6.84
C TRP A 10 2.78 -5.96 -8.15
N THR A 11 1.61 -6.39 -8.64
CA THR A 11 1.03 -5.80 -9.84
C THR A 11 0.65 -4.33 -9.64
N LEU A 12 0.17 -3.94 -8.45
CA LEU A 12 -0.15 -2.54 -8.15
C LEU A 12 1.10 -1.67 -8.06
N VAL A 13 2.18 -2.18 -7.46
CA VAL A 13 3.47 -1.47 -7.38
C VAL A 13 4.06 -1.27 -8.77
N LEU A 14 4.05 -2.30 -9.61
CA LEU A 14 4.58 -2.23 -10.97
C LEU A 14 3.75 -1.27 -11.84
N LEU A 15 2.41 -1.36 -11.74
CA LEU A 15 1.50 -0.43 -12.40
C LEU A 15 1.75 1.02 -11.97
N ASN A 16 1.93 1.28 -10.67
CA ASN A 16 2.21 2.63 -10.17
C ASN A 16 3.56 3.16 -10.69
N GLY A 17 4.60 2.32 -10.72
CA GLY A 17 5.90 2.68 -11.31
C GLY A 17 5.79 3.04 -12.79
N VAL A 18 5.08 2.23 -13.59
CA VAL A 18 4.85 2.49 -15.02
C VAL A 18 4.07 3.79 -15.23
N VAL A 19 3.01 4.02 -14.44
CA VAL A 19 2.24 5.25 -14.50
C VAL A 19 3.07 6.46 -14.08
N GLY A 20 3.90 6.34 -13.04
CA GLY A 20 4.82 7.38 -12.62
C GLY A 20 5.80 7.78 -13.74
N PHE A 21 6.42 6.80 -14.40
CA PHE A 21 7.27 7.07 -15.58
C PHE A 21 6.51 7.75 -16.71
N ALA A 22 5.27 7.32 -16.98
CA ALA A 22 4.44 7.95 -18.01
C ALA A 22 4.11 9.42 -17.67
N VAL A 23 3.75 9.69 -16.42
CA VAL A 23 3.48 11.06 -15.91
C VAL A 23 4.72 11.95 -16.06
N LEU A 24 5.90 11.45 -15.71
CA LEU A 24 7.17 12.18 -15.87
C LEU A 24 7.50 12.46 -17.35
N GLY A 25 7.30 11.48 -18.23
CA GLY A 25 7.48 11.66 -19.67
C GLY A 25 6.50 12.68 -20.26
N LEU A 26 5.24 12.65 -19.83
CA LEU A 26 4.24 13.64 -20.22
C LEU A 26 4.61 15.05 -19.72
N ALA A 27 5.07 15.17 -18.47
CA ALA A 27 5.54 16.45 -17.93
C ALA A 27 6.74 17.01 -18.72
N PHE A 28 7.71 16.16 -19.08
CA PHE A 28 8.87 16.56 -19.88
C PHE A 28 8.48 17.00 -21.30
N THR A 29 7.57 16.28 -21.96
CA THR A 29 7.09 16.66 -23.30
C THR A 29 6.20 17.90 -23.28
N ALA A 30 5.45 18.12 -22.20
CA ALA A 30 4.70 19.35 -21.97
C ALA A 30 5.64 20.55 -21.84
N GLY A 31 6.69 20.44 -21.02
CA GLY A 31 7.70 21.48 -20.86
C GLY A 31 8.36 21.87 -22.19
N LYS A 32 8.71 20.90 -23.04
CA LYS A 32 9.26 21.17 -24.39
C LYS A 32 8.32 21.94 -25.31
N LYS A 33 7.00 21.86 -25.10
CA LYS A 33 5.98 22.51 -25.93
C LYS A 33 5.43 23.80 -25.29
N ALA A 34 5.84 24.11 -24.06
CA ALA A 34 5.22 25.16 -23.25
C ALA A 34 5.53 26.57 -23.76
N GLY A 35 6.76 26.84 -24.20
CA GLY A 35 7.16 28.21 -24.57
C GLY A 35 6.90 29.17 -23.40
N GLU A 36 6.08 30.20 -23.63
CA GLU A 36 5.63 31.18 -22.61
C GLU A 36 4.32 30.80 -21.90
N ALA A 37 3.72 29.65 -22.22
CA ALA A 37 2.45 29.24 -21.66
C ALA A 37 2.57 28.93 -20.16
N SER A 38 1.65 29.47 -19.36
CA SER A 38 1.60 29.19 -17.92
C SER A 38 1.15 27.76 -17.62
N LEU A 39 1.46 27.27 -16.42
CA LEU A 39 1.08 25.92 -15.96
C LEU A 39 -0.45 25.70 -15.93
N PHE A 40 -1.23 26.79 -15.85
CA PHE A 40 -2.68 26.79 -15.87
C PHE A 40 -3.29 27.19 -17.22
N ASP A 41 -2.46 27.40 -18.24
CA ASP A 41 -2.92 27.70 -19.60
C ASP A 41 -3.27 26.40 -20.36
N PHE A 42 -4.44 25.87 -20.02
CA PHE A 42 -4.98 24.63 -20.55
C PHE A 42 -5.42 24.69 -22.02
N GLY A 43 -5.43 25.87 -22.63
CA GLY A 43 -5.73 26.06 -24.06
C GLY A 43 -4.54 25.76 -24.97
N SER A 44 -3.33 25.73 -24.42
CA SER A 44 -2.11 25.49 -25.18
C SER A 44 -1.84 23.99 -25.44
N PRO A 45 -1.05 23.63 -26.47
CA PRO A 45 -0.63 22.25 -26.70
C PRO A 45 0.13 21.62 -25.51
N ALA A 46 0.78 22.42 -24.68
CA ALA A 46 1.47 21.99 -23.47
C ALA A 46 0.50 21.81 -22.28
N GLY A 47 -0.49 22.69 -22.13
CA GLY A 47 -1.51 22.60 -21.09
C GLY A 47 -2.32 21.30 -21.17
N GLY A 48 -2.65 20.84 -22.37
CA GLY A 48 -3.31 19.54 -22.57
C GLY A 48 -2.49 18.34 -22.06
N THR A 49 -1.16 18.38 -22.25
CA THR A 49 -0.27 17.32 -21.73
C THR A 49 -0.08 17.36 -20.22
N VAL A 50 -0.06 18.55 -19.60
CA VAL A 50 -0.03 18.72 -18.13
C VAL A 50 -1.31 18.19 -17.50
N LEU A 51 -2.48 18.51 -18.07
CA LEU A 51 -3.76 17.97 -17.61
C LEU A 51 -3.78 16.45 -17.66
N LEU A 52 -3.30 15.85 -18.74
CA LEU A 52 -3.25 14.40 -18.87
C LEU A 52 -2.36 13.77 -17.78
N ALA A 53 -1.21 14.38 -17.47
CA ALA A 53 -0.32 13.94 -16.42
C ALA A 53 -0.96 14.02 -15.02
N ILE A 54 -1.66 15.13 -14.72
CA ILE A 54 -2.39 15.32 -13.45
C ILE A 54 -3.52 14.30 -13.31
N VAL A 55 -4.30 14.09 -14.37
CA VAL A 55 -5.41 13.12 -14.38
C VAL A 55 -4.88 11.70 -14.16
N LEU A 56 -3.79 11.31 -14.84
CA LEU A 56 -3.15 10.00 -14.63
C LEU A 56 -2.67 9.81 -13.19
N ALA A 57 -2.06 10.83 -12.58
CA ALA A 57 -1.61 10.80 -11.19
C ALA A 57 -2.77 10.67 -10.19
N LEU A 58 -3.85 11.44 -10.39
CA LEU A 58 -5.05 11.38 -9.56
C LEU A 58 -5.76 10.03 -9.69
N LEU A 59 -5.89 9.50 -10.91
CA LEU A 59 -6.50 8.20 -11.16
C LEU A 59 -5.73 7.07 -10.46
N THR A 60 -4.40 7.10 -10.52
CA THR A 60 -3.60 6.11 -9.81
C THR A 60 -3.71 6.23 -8.29
N ALA A 61 -3.74 7.45 -7.75
CA ALA A 61 -3.95 7.66 -6.32
C ALA A 61 -5.31 7.11 -5.85
N VAL A 62 -6.38 7.35 -6.61
CA VAL A 62 -7.73 6.83 -6.30
C VAL A 62 -7.76 5.30 -6.36
N ILE A 63 -7.18 4.69 -7.40
CA ILE A 63 -7.11 3.23 -7.54
C ILE A 63 -6.36 2.60 -6.36
N LEU A 64 -5.24 3.19 -5.95
CA LEU A 64 -4.46 2.71 -4.80
C LEU A 64 -5.25 2.84 -3.50
N ALA A 65 -5.88 3.98 -3.25
CA ALA A 65 -6.69 4.20 -2.05
C ALA A 65 -7.85 3.21 -1.96
N TRP A 66 -8.56 3.00 -3.07
CA TRP A 66 -9.67 2.05 -3.13
C TRP A 66 -9.21 0.60 -2.88
N ARG A 67 -8.06 0.22 -3.43
CA ARG A 67 -7.48 -1.12 -3.22
C ARG A 67 -6.93 -1.31 -1.81
N PHE A 68 -6.36 -0.29 -1.19
CA PHE A 68 -5.94 -0.34 0.21
C PHE A 68 -7.13 -0.49 1.15
N GLY A 69 -8.21 0.27 0.93
CA GLY A 69 -9.44 0.15 1.72
C GLY A 69 -10.02 -1.27 1.70
N ALA A 70 -9.92 -1.96 0.56
CA ALA A 70 -10.36 -3.36 0.44
C ALA A 70 -9.52 -4.35 1.29
N LEU A 71 -8.29 -4.00 1.68
CA LEU A 71 -7.43 -4.83 2.53
C LEU A 71 -7.67 -4.59 4.02
N LEU A 72 -8.09 -3.37 4.40
CA LEU A 72 -8.33 -3.00 5.80
C LEU A 72 -9.56 -3.70 6.39
N GLY A 73 -10.62 -3.89 5.60
CA GLY A 73 -11.86 -4.55 6.05
C GLY A 73 -11.63 -5.96 6.61
N PRO A 74 -11.00 -6.89 5.86
CA PRO A 74 -10.67 -8.22 6.35
C PRO A 74 -9.78 -8.22 7.61
N VAL A 75 -8.82 -7.30 7.70
CA VAL A 75 -7.94 -7.17 8.87
C VAL A 75 -8.74 -6.72 10.10
N GLN A 76 -9.66 -5.75 9.92
CA GLN A 76 -10.55 -5.31 10.98
C GLN A 76 -11.50 -6.43 11.41
N ALA A 77 -12.07 -7.20 10.49
CA ALA A 77 -12.92 -8.34 10.82
C ALA A 77 -12.18 -9.41 11.64
N LEU A 78 -10.90 -9.65 11.34
CA LEU A 78 -10.04 -10.52 12.15
C LEU A 78 -9.76 -9.94 13.54
N ALA A 79 -9.62 -8.62 13.66
CA ALA A 79 -9.46 -7.93 14.94
C ALA A 79 -10.75 -7.94 15.79
N GLU A 80 -11.92 -7.80 15.18
CA GLU A 80 -13.22 -7.91 15.88
C GLU A 80 -13.49 -9.35 16.33
N PHE A 81 -13.18 -10.33 15.47
CA PHE A 81 -13.22 -11.74 15.84
C PHE A 81 -12.30 -12.04 17.04
N SER A 82 -11.09 -11.47 17.03
CA SER A 82 -10.10 -11.57 18.10
C SER A 82 -10.66 -11.09 19.44
N GLU A 83 -11.28 -9.91 19.46
CA GLU A 83 -11.87 -9.34 20.68
C GLU A 83 -12.98 -10.22 21.26
N ARG A 84 -13.85 -10.75 20.39
CA ARG A 84 -14.94 -11.65 20.81
C ARG A 84 -14.43 -12.98 21.35
N LEU A 85 -13.40 -13.54 20.71
CA LEU A 85 -12.79 -14.79 21.16
C LEU A 85 -12.06 -14.62 22.50
N ALA A 86 -11.36 -13.49 22.69
CA ALA A 86 -10.72 -13.14 23.96
C ALA A 86 -11.74 -12.90 25.08
N ALA A 87 -12.93 -12.40 24.77
CA ALA A 87 -14.06 -12.30 25.68
C ALA A 87 -14.69 -13.67 26.03
N GLY A 88 -14.18 -14.77 25.46
CA GLY A 88 -14.64 -16.12 25.76
C GLY A 88 -15.87 -16.56 24.98
N ASP A 89 -16.24 -15.90 23.87
CA ASP A 89 -17.33 -16.33 23.00
C ASP A 89 -16.91 -17.59 22.20
N PRO A 90 -17.40 -18.80 22.54
CA PRO A 90 -17.01 -20.03 21.86
C PRO A 90 -17.68 -20.16 20.48
N ARG A 91 -18.57 -19.21 20.11
CA ARG A 91 -19.27 -19.14 18.83
C ARG A 91 -18.74 -18.02 17.94
N ALA A 92 -17.70 -17.30 18.37
CA ALA A 92 -17.05 -16.30 17.54
C ALA A 92 -16.59 -16.91 16.21
N ARG A 93 -16.79 -16.17 15.11
CA ARG A 93 -16.35 -16.56 13.77
C ARG A 93 -15.72 -15.38 13.05
N ALA A 94 -14.63 -15.64 12.36
CA ALA A 94 -13.98 -14.70 11.45
C ALA A 94 -14.71 -14.74 10.10
N GLU A 95 -15.56 -13.75 9.83
CA GLU A 95 -16.32 -13.61 8.59
C GLU A 95 -15.50 -12.88 7.52
N VAL A 96 -14.43 -13.54 7.05
CA VAL A 96 -13.57 -13.00 5.99
C VAL A 96 -13.88 -13.71 4.69
N THR A 97 -14.57 -13.01 3.78
CA THR A 97 -14.80 -13.47 2.42
C THR A 97 -13.64 -13.01 1.53
N SER A 98 -12.51 -13.72 1.59
CA SER A 98 -11.39 -13.48 0.69
C SER A 98 -10.80 -14.79 0.16
N ASN A 99 -10.28 -14.75 -1.07
CA ASN A 99 -9.66 -15.89 -1.75
C ASN A 99 -8.12 -15.83 -1.71
N ASP A 100 -7.59 -15.18 -0.67
CA ASP A 100 -6.17 -14.93 -0.43
C ASP A 100 -5.73 -15.46 0.95
N GLU A 101 -4.55 -15.03 1.39
CA GLU A 101 -3.94 -15.40 2.66
C GLU A 101 -4.81 -15.01 3.87
N LEU A 102 -5.57 -13.92 3.79
CA LEU A 102 -6.45 -13.47 4.87
C LEU A 102 -7.65 -14.41 5.01
N GLY A 103 -8.20 -14.88 3.89
CA GLY A 103 -9.23 -15.93 3.88
C GLY A 103 -8.72 -17.26 4.45
N TYR A 104 -7.49 -17.65 4.08
CA TYR A 104 -6.85 -18.84 4.63
C TYR A 104 -6.62 -18.76 6.14
N ILE A 105 -6.18 -17.59 6.64
CA ILE A 105 -6.02 -17.34 8.09
C ILE A 105 -7.38 -17.43 8.79
N ALA A 106 -8.42 -16.80 8.25
CA ALA A 106 -9.77 -16.83 8.82
C ALA A 106 -10.33 -18.25 8.91
N GLU A 107 -10.17 -19.06 7.85
CA GLU A 107 -10.64 -20.46 7.84
C GLU A 107 -9.91 -21.31 8.90
N ASN A 108 -8.60 -21.10 9.06
CA ASN A 108 -7.82 -21.81 10.08
C ASN A 108 -8.16 -21.37 11.51
N LEU A 109 -8.39 -20.08 11.75
CA LEU A 109 -8.87 -19.57 13.04
C LEU A 109 -10.25 -20.15 13.38
N ASN A 110 -11.17 -20.15 12.41
CA ASN A 110 -12.49 -20.77 12.58
C ASN A 110 -12.37 -22.28 12.91
N ARG A 111 -11.46 -23.00 12.25
CA ARG A 111 -11.15 -24.41 12.59
C ARG A 111 -10.57 -24.56 13.99
N ALA A 112 -9.70 -23.65 14.43
CA ALA A 112 -9.12 -23.67 15.78
C ALA A 112 -10.21 -23.46 16.84
N VAL A 113 -11.10 -22.48 16.65
CA VAL A 113 -12.24 -22.25 17.56
C VAL A 113 -13.20 -23.44 17.57
N ALA A 114 -13.51 -24.03 16.42
CA ALA A 114 -14.33 -25.23 16.37
C ALA A 114 -13.70 -26.42 17.11
N LYS A 115 -12.37 -26.56 17.08
CA LYS A 115 -11.65 -27.55 17.88
C LYS A 115 -11.74 -27.25 19.38
N VAL A 116 -11.57 -26.00 19.81
CA VAL A 116 -11.74 -25.58 21.23
C VAL A 116 -13.16 -25.89 21.72
N SER A 117 -14.17 -25.50 20.93
CA SER A 117 -15.59 -25.75 21.22
C SER A 117 -15.93 -27.24 21.31
N LYS A 118 -15.22 -28.09 20.57
CA LYS A 118 -15.37 -29.56 20.59
C LYS A 118 -14.52 -30.25 21.66
N ALA A 119 -13.39 -29.65 22.04
CA ALA A 119 -12.39 -30.23 22.94
C ALA A 119 -12.59 -29.85 24.42
N THR A 120 -13.74 -29.30 24.80
CA THR A 120 -14.07 -28.83 26.18
C THR A 120 -13.97 -29.92 27.27
N SER A 121 -13.62 -31.15 26.91
CA SER A 121 -13.30 -32.25 27.83
C SER A 121 -11.83 -32.31 28.27
N ASN A 122 -10.88 -31.62 27.61
CA ASN A 122 -9.45 -31.71 27.88
C ASN A 122 -8.89 -30.33 28.27
N GLN A 123 -8.95 -30.02 29.56
CA GLN A 123 -8.79 -28.66 30.10
C GLN A 123 -7.39 -28.08 29.82
N ASP A 124 -6.32 -28.86 30.03
CA ASP A 124 -4.93 -28.39 29.82
C ASP A 124 -4.62 -28.07 28.35
N ALA A 125 -5.16 -28.87 27.42
CA ALA A 125 -5.00 -28.64 26.00
C ALA A 125 -5.79 -27.41 25.52
N ASN A 126 -6.96 -27.15 26.12
CA ASN A 126 -7.70 -25.91 25.87
C ASN A 126 -6.99 -24.69 26.45
N ASP A 127 -6.46 -24.77 27.66
CA ASP A 127 -5.76 -23.65 28.29
C ASP A 127 -4.51 -23.27 27.50
N ALA A 128 -3.74 -24.26 27.03
CA ALA A 128 -2.59 -24.02 26.16
C ALA A 128 -3.00 -23.39 24.82
N LEU A 129 -4.05 -23.91 24.18
CA LEU A 129 -4.54 -23.38 22.92
C LEU A 129 -5.12 -21.97 23.07
N GLN A 130 -5.86 -21.70 24.15
CA GLN A 130 -6.38 -20.37 24.47
C GLN A 130 -5.25 -19.36 24.67
N ARG A 131 -4.17 -19.73 25.38
CA ARG A 131 -2.98 -18.87 25.51
C ARG A 131 -2.33 -18.58 24.16
N SER A 132 -2.11 -19.61 23.33
CA SER A 132 -1.55 -19.43 21.98
C SER A 132 -2.45 -18.55 21.10
N ILE A 133 -3.77 -18.68 21.23
CA ILE A 133 -4.75 -17.77 20.59
C ILE A 133 -4.51 -16.35 21.09
N THR A 134 -4.57 -16.10 22.40
CA THR A 134 -4.42 -14.77 22.98
C THR A 134 -3.11 -14.08 22.58
N GLU A 135 -1.99 -14.81 22.56
CA GLU A 135 -0.71 -14.29 22.09
C GLU A 135 -0.76 -13.89 20.60
N LEU A 136 -1.28 -14.77 19.75
CA LEU A 136 -1.41 -14.49 18.32
C LEU A 136 -2.34 -13.29 18.05
N LEU A 137 -3.43 -13.21 18.82
CA LEU A 137 -4.39 -12.12 18.76
C LEU A 137 -3.79 -10.77 19.17
N SER A 138 -2.92 -10.75 20.18
CA SER A 138 -2.18 -9.55 20.59
C SER A 138 -1.31 -9.01 19.45
N VAL A 139 -0.64 -9.90 18.71
CA VAL A 139 0.17 -9.52 17.54
C VAL A 139 -0.71 -8.94 16.44
N ILE A 140 -1.84 -9.59 16.13
CA ILE A 140 -2.78 -9.11 15.10
C ILE A 140 -3.32 -7.71 15.44
N ASN A 141 -3.67 -7.46 16.71
CA ASN A 141 -4.17 -6.15 17.13
C ASN A 141 -3.13 -5.03 16.99
N GLN A 142 -1.86 -5.30 17.30
CA GLN A 142 -0.79 -4.32 17.11
C GLN A 142 -0.52 -4.05 15.63
N VAL A 143 -0.52 -5.10 14.81
CA VAL A 143 -0.42 -5.02 13.35
C VAL A 143 -1.55 -4.18 12.77
N ALA A 144 -2.79 -4.38 13.22
CA ALA A 144 -3.96 -3.62 12.78
C ALA A 144 -3.87 -2.12 13.15
N ARG A 145 -3.16 -1.78 14.25
CA ARG A 145 -2.86 -0.39 14.63
C ARG A 145 -1.69 0.22 13.86
N GLY A 146 -1.08 -0.54 12.94
CA GLY A 146 -0.01 -0.09 12.06
C GLY A 146 1.40 -0.50 12.48
N ASP A 147 1.57 -1.22 13.59
CA ASP A 147 2.87 -1.75 13.99
C ASP A 147 3.15 -3.10 13.32
N LEU A 148 3.75 -3.03 12.13
CA LEU A 148 4.15 -4.20 11.35
C LEU A 148 5.48 -4.80 11.79
N SER A 149 6.12 -4.30 12.87
CA SER A 149 7.36 -4.89 13.41
C SER A 149 7.09 -6.10 14.30
N GLN A 150 5.86 -6.24 14.80
CA GLN A 150 5.45 -7.33 15.67
C GLN A 150 5.50 -8.68 14.95
N ARG A 151 5.89 -9.73 15.67
CA ARG A 151 5.92 -11.11 15.16
C ARG A 151 5.35 -12.06 16.21
N GLY A 152 4.60 -13.06 15.75
CA GLY A 152 4.09 -14.11 16.61
C GLY A 152 5.13 -15.17 16.88
N LYS A 153 5.07 -15.79 18.07
CA LYS A 153 5.93 -16.91 18.44
C LYS A 153 5.42 -18.18 17.77
N VAL A 154 6.24 -18.79 16.90
CA VAL A 154 5.90 -20.06 16.25
C VAL A 154 6.04 -21.20 17.26
N THR A 155 4.94 -21.86 17.57
CA THR A 155 4.86 -23.04 18.45
C THR A 155 4.65 -24.32 17.63
N SER A 156 4.76 -25.50 18.24
CA SER A 156 4.48 -26.79 17.56
C SER A 156 3.00 -27.20 17.62
N ASP A 157 2.13 -26.34 18.12
CA ASP A 157 0.71 -26.61 18.26
C ASP A 157 -0.07 -26.31 16.95
N ALA A 158 -1.39 -26.46 16.99
CA ALA A 158 -2.26 -26.24 15.82
C ALA A 158 -2.20 -24.81 15.26
N LEU A 159 -1.75 -23.82 16.05
CA LEU A 159 -1.59 -22.42 15.65
C LEU A 159 -0.17 -22.07 15.19
N GLY A 160 0.81 -22.95 15.40
CA GLY A 160 2.17 -22.77 14.90
C GLY A 160 2.23 -22.39 13.42
N ASN A 161 1.55 -23.18 12.58
CA ASN A 161 1.49 -22.95 11.13
C ASN A 161 0.75 -21.66 10.76
N VAL A 162 -0.25 -21.26 11.57
CA VAL A 162 -0.98 -20.00 11.38
C VAL A 162 -0.06 -18.82 11.71
N THR A 163 0.69 -18.94 12.79
CA THR A 163 1.66 -17.93 13.24
C THR A 163 2.79 -17.75 12.22
N ASP A 164 3.31 -18.85 11.67
CA ASP A 164 4.31 -18.81 10.60
C ASP A 164 3.76 -18.11 9.35
N SER A 165 2.52 -18.44 8.95
CA SER A 165 1.84 -17.79 7.82
C SER A 165 1.64 -16.28 8.04
N ILE A 166 1.30 -15.86 9.26
CA ILE A 166 1.16 -14.45 9.63
C ILE A 166 2.52 -13.75 9.61
N ASN A 167 3.56 -14.34 10.19
CA ASN A 167 4.92 -13.78 10.15
C ASN A 167 5.39 -13.59 8.71
N TYR A 168 5.17 -14.58 7.85
CA TYR A 168 5.47 -14.50 6.43
C TYR A 168 4.69 -13.38 5.74
N MET A 169 3.40 -13.22 6.04
CA MET A 169 2.58 -12.12 5.53
C MET A 169 3.13 -10.75 5.96
N LEU A 170 3.51 -10.59 7.23
CA LEU A 170 4.07 -9.36 7.77
C LEU A 170 5.42 -8.99 7.16
N ASP A 171 6.28 -9.98 6.92
CA ASP A 171 7.54 -9.78 6.19
C ASP A 171 7.31 -9.27 4.77
N ASN A 172 6.29 -9.80 4.08
CA ASN A 172 5.93 -9.32 2.76
C ASN A 172 5.36 -7.89 2.81
N PHE A 173 4.50 -7.57 3.78
CA PHE A 173 4.02 -6.19 3.95
C PHE A 173 5.16 -5.21 4.23
N THR A 174 6.11 -5.58 5.08
CA THR A 174 7.29 -4.76 5.38
C THR A 174 8.10 -4.49 4.11
N LYS A 175 8.39 -5.53 3.31
CA LYS A 175 9.09 -5.38 2.02
C LYS A 175 8.34 -4.50 1.03
N VAL A 176 7.02 -4.58 1.01
CA VAL A 176 6.19 -3.72 0.14
C VAL A 176 6.30 -2.26 0.59
N LEU A 177 6.17 -1.99 1.88
CA LEU A 177 6.31 -0.63 2.42
C LEU A 177 7.70 -0.04 2.18
N GLU A 178 8.75 -0.85 2.29
CA GLU A 178 10.11 -0.42 1.92
C GLU A 178 10.19 0.01 0.46
N ARG A 179 9.55 -0.72 -0.45
CA ARG A 179 9.51 -0.36 -1.88
C ARG A 179 8.63 0.85 -2.16
N VAL A 180 7.50 0.99 -1.47
CA VAL A 180 6.65 2.20 -1.54
C VAL A 180 7.45 3.41 -1.07
N ARG A 181 8.15 3.30 0.06
CA ARG A 181 9.04 4.36 0.57
C ARG A 181 10.12 4.71 -0.44
N LYS A 182 10.74 3.71 -1.07
CA LYS A 182 11.76 3.92 -2.11
C LYS A 182 11.19 4.65 -3.32
N ALA A 183 10.04 4.22 -3.84
CA ALA A 183 9.37 4.87 -4.96
C ALA A 183 8.99 6.32 -4.62
N ALA A 184 8.50 6.58 -3.40
CA ALA A 184 8.20 7.93 -2.95
C ALA A 184 9.45 8.83 -2.94
N MET A 185 10.59 8.32 -2.45
CA MET A 185 11.87 9.06 -2.51
C MET A 185 12.31 9.34 -3.95
N GLU A 186 12.15 8.36 -4.85
CA GLU A 186 12.46 8.53 -6.28
C GLU A 186 11.57 9.61 -6.92
N VAL A 187 10.27 9.63 -6.61
CA VAL A 187 9.34 10.67 -7.05
C VAL A 187 9.76 12.04 -6.51
N THR A 188 10.08 12.17 -5.22
CA THR A 188 10.55 13.45 -4.64
C THR A 188 11.84 13.94 -5.30
N ALA A 189 12.81 13.05 -5.53
CA ALA A 189 14.05 13.40 -6.22
C ALA A 189 13.76 13.89 -7.65
N CYS A 190 12.85 13.24 -8.36
CA CYS A 190 12.47 13.64 -9.71
C CYS A 190 11.75 15.01 -9.72
N SER A 191 10.85 15.27 -8.78
CA SER A 191 10.22 16.59 -8.62
C SER A 191 11.22 17.71 -8.39
N ASN A 192 12.26 17.48 -7.57
CA ASN A 192 13.32 18.47 -7.35
C ASN A 192 14.12 18.75 -8.62
N ASN A 193 14.47 17.72 -9.39
CA ASN A 193 15.17 17.89 -10.66
C ASN A 193 14.32 18.67 -11.68
N ILE A 194 13.00 18.44 -11.71
CA ILE A 194 12.07 19.21 -12.55
C ILE A 194 12.02 20.69 -12.12
N LEU A 195 12.04 20.99 -10.82
CA LEU A 195 12.04 22.36 -10.32
C LEU A 195 13.31 23.11 -10.73
N VAL A 196 14.48 22.50 -10.56
CA VAL A 196 15.76 23.09 -10.98
C VAL A 196 15.77 23.37 -12.49
N ALA A 197 15.31 22.41 -13.29
CA ALA A 197 15.21 22.59 -14.74
C ALA A 197 14.22 23.72 -15.13
N ALA A 198 13.17 23.95 -14.34
CA ALA A 198 12.23 25.05 -14.57
C ALA A 198 12.85 26.42 -14.23
N ASP A 199 13.64 26.52 -13.15
CA ASP A 199 14.34 27.76 -12.78
C ASP A 199 15.39 28.15 -13.84
N GLU A 200 16.17 27.18 -14.33
CA GLU A 200 17.13 27.39 -15.42
C GLU A 200 16.42 27.86 -16.70
N MET A 201 15.26 27.28 -17.01
CA MET A 201 14.44 27.67 -18.16
C MET A 201 13.92 29.10 -18.04
N GLN A 202 13.46 29.53 -16.85
CA GLN A 202 12.99 30.91 -16.63
C GLN A 202 14.12 31.93 -16.79
N ALA A 203 15.31 31.62 -16.27
CA ALA A 203 16.49 32.47 -16.44
C ALA A 203 16.86 32.60 -17.94
N GLY A 204 16.86 31.48 -18.67
CA GLY A 204 17.11 31.46 -20.11
C GLY A 204 16.07 32.26 -20.92
N ALA A 205 14.78 32.13 -20.59
CA ALA A 205 13.71 32.89 -21.25
C ALA A 205 13.88 34.40 -21.03
N THR A 206 14.20 34.82 -19.81
CA THR A 206 14.44 36.24 -19.50
C THR A 206 15.63 36.81 -20.30
N GLN A 207 16.69 36.02 -20.46
CA GLN A 207 17.83 36.41 -21.29
C GLN A 207 17.42 36.54 -22.76
N GLN A 208 16.63 35.58 -23.27
CA GLN A 208 16.14 35.61 -24.64
C GLN A 208 15.26 36.84 -24.91
N ASP A 209 14.38 37.21 -23.99
CA ASP A 209 13.55 38.42 -24.09
C ASP A 209 14.38 39.70 -24.13
N GLN A 210 15.45 39.77 -23.33
CA GLN A 210 16.39 40.90 -23.35
C GLN A 210 17.11 41.00 -24.69
N GLU A 211 17.57 39.87 -25.25
CA GLU A 211 18.21 39.85 -26.56
C GLU A 211 17.25 40.26 -27.69
N ILE A 212 15.98 39.83 -27.63
CA ILE A 212 14.93 40.25 -28.56
C ILE A 212 14.68 41.75 -28.46
N THR A 213 14.56 42.28 -27.23
CA THR A 213 14.34 43.71 -26.99
C THR A 213 15.50 44.54 -27.52
N ASN A 214 16.74 44.13 -27.23
CA ASN A 214 17.95 44.81 -27.71
C ASN A 214 18.05 44.77 -29.24
N THR A 215 17.70 43.65 -29.87
CA THR A 215 17.68 43.52 -31.34
C THR A 215 16.59 44.39 -31.96
N SER A 216 15.42 44.48 -31.33
CA SER A 216 14.29 45.28 -31.82
C SER A 216 14.48 46.79 -31.65
N SER A 217 15.41 47.21 -30.79
CA SER A 217 15.71 48.62 -30.52
C SER A 217 16.98 49.12 -31.21
N ALA A 218 17.68 48.24 -31.94
CA ALA A 218 18.81 48.54 -32.83
C ALA A 218 18.33 48.79 -34.27
#